data_AF-T5AH35-F1
#
_entry.id   AF-T5AH35-F1
#
_cell.length_a   1.000
_cell.length_b   1.000
_cell.length_c   1.000
_cell.angle_alpha   90.00
_cell.angle_beta   90.00
_cell.angle_gamma   90.00
#
_symmetry.space_group_name_H-M   'P 1'
#
loop_
_entity.id
_entity.type
_entity.pdbx_description
1 polymer ?
#
loop_
_entity_poly.entity_id
_entity_poly.type
_entity_poly.pdbx_seq_one_letter_code
_entity_poly.pdbx_strand_id
1 'polypeptide(L)'
;MPGKLQPVTFRDDARFHHLSTEAEVSRAWEAYNLPASGFVHVAASQLATLGLEPNKNVKEGMENVYMISAFHSLHCLQSIHKTFARLRANATAAANGTAPQDAFHAAHCFDYLRQSLLCAGDMALEGPDSNPEAGESRLRGWGVEHQCRSWDSLVEWRDSHSVS
;
A
#
# COMPACT_ATOMS: atom_id res chain seq x y z
N MET A 1 15.15 -0.74 13.20
CA MET A 1 16.31 -0.61 12.29
C MET A 1 15.78 -0.03 10.99
N PRO A 2 16.19 1.17 10.56
CA PRO A 2 15.84 1.62 9.21
C PRO A 2 16.49 0.64 8.22
N GLY A 3 15.70 0.13 7.27
CA GLY A 3 16.19 -0.77 6.24
C GLY A 3 17.36 -0.15 5.47
N LYS A 4 18.31 -0.98 5.01
CA LYS A 4 19.41 -0.50 4.17
C LYS A 4 18.84 0.07 2.87
N LEU A 5 19.19 1.32 2.54
CA LEU A 5 18.87 1.87 1.24
C LEU A 5 19.64 1.10 0.16
N GLN A 6 18.92 0.66 -0.86
CA GLN A 6 19.49 -0.04 -2.01
C GLN A 6 18.95 0.58 -3.29
N PRO A 7 19.81 0.78 -4.31
CA PRO A 7 19.34 1.24 -5.61
C PRO A 7 18.47 0.15 -6.24
N VAL A 8 17.27 0.54 -6.68
CA VAL A 8 16.34 -0.32 -7.42
C VAL A 8 16.00 0.37 -8.73
N THR A 9 16.10 -0.35 -9.84
CA THR A 9 15.62 0.13 -11.13
C THR A 9 14.21 -0.40 -11.34
N PHE A 10 13.26 0.47 -11.66
CA PHE A 10 11.91 0.02 -11.99
C PHE A 10 11.94 -0.74 -13.31
N ARG A 11 11.29 -1.89 -13.32
CA ARG A 11 11.24 -2.77 -14.48
C ARG A 11 9.79 -3.09 -14.75
N ASP A 12 9.48 -3.24 -16.02
CA ASP A 12 8.19 -3.73 -16.44
C ASP A 12 7.99 -5.16 -15.92
N ASP A 13 6.91 -5.38 -15.16
CA ASP A 13 6.64 -6.65 -14.51
C ASP A 13 5.45 -7.35 -15.18
N ALA A 14 5.77 -8.38 -15.97
CA ALA A 14 4.79 -9.14 -16.74
C ALA A 14 3.67 -9.75 -15.89
N ARG A 15 3.87 -9.94 -14.57
CA ARG A 15 2.83 -10.42 -13.66
C ARG A 15 1.67 -9.45 -13.51
N PHE A 16 1.89 -8.16 -13.79
CA PHE A 16 0.89 -7.11 -13.70
C PHE A 16 0.33 -6.70 -15.06
N HIS A 17 0.74 -7.38 -16.14
CA HIS A 17 0.24 -7.13 -17.48
C HIS A 17 -1.16 -7.72 -17.65
N HIS A 18 -2.03 -6.97 -18.32
CA HIS A 18 -3.33 -7.43 -18.80
C HIS A 18 -4.30 -8.04 -17.76
N LEU A 19 -4.11 -7.76 -16.47
CA LEU A 19 -5.01 -8.27 -15.41
C LEU A 19 -6.43 -7.77 -15.60
N SER A 20 -7.39 -8.69 -15.76
CA SER A 20 -8.76 -8.43 -16.21
C SER A 20 -9.85 -8.90 -15.28
N THR A 21 -9.50 -9.78 -14.35
CA THR A 21 -10.39 -10.32 -13.35
C THR A 21 -9.79 -10.12 -11.97
N GLU A 22 -10.65 -10.11 -10.95
CA GLU A 22 -10.20 -10.10 -9.56
C GLU A 22 -9.29 -11.29 -9.23
N ALA A 23 -9.54 -12.46 -9.82
CA ALA A 23 -8.73 -13.66 -9.60
C ALA A 23 -7.31 -13.50 -10.14
N GLU A 24 -7.15 -12.86 -11.31
CA GLU A 24 -5.84 -12.54 -11.88
C GLU A 24 -5.09 -11.53 -11.01
N VAL A 25 -5.78 -10.48 -10.55
CA VAL A 25 -5.20 -9.53 -9.58
C VAL A 25 -4.79 -10.27 -8.31
N SER A 26 -5.65 -11.11 -7.74
CA SER A 26 -5.31 -11.83 -6.51
C SER A 26 -4.04 -12.67 -6.67
N ARG A 27 -3.91 -13.40 -7.78
CA ARG A 27 -2.71 -14.19 -8.10
C ARG A 27 -1.46 -13.34 -8.27
N ALA A 28 -1.52 -12.25 -9.03
CA ALA A 28 -0.36 -11.40 -9.29
C ALA A 28 0.27 -10.84 -7.99
N TRP A 29 -0.56 -10.60 -6.98
CA TRP A 29 -0.16 -10.05 -5.69
C TRP A 29 0.23 -11.11 -4.64
N GLU A 30 0.12 -12.41 -4.93
CA GLU A 30 0.42 -13.50 -3.97
C GLU A 30 1.83 -13.42 -3.39
N ALA A 31 2.80 -12.95 -4.18
CA ALA A 31 4.20 -12.81 -3.77
C ALA A 31 4.42 -11.92 -2.53
N TYR A 32 3.45 -11.06 -2.19
CA TYR A 32 3.52 -10.16 -1.04
C TYR A 32 2.87 -10.72 0.24
N ASN A 33 2.05 -11.78 0.12
CA ASN A 33 1.35 -12.41 1.23
C ASN A 33 0.57 -11.39 2.12
N LEU A 34 -0.01 -10.36 1.51
CA LEU A 34 -0.58 -9.19 2.21
C LEU A 34 -1.65 -9.48 3.28
N PRO A 35 -2.51 -10.52 3.17
CA PRO A 35 -3.46 -10.85 4.22
C PRO A 35 -2.80 -11.35 5.53
N ALA A 36 -1.58 -11.86 5.48
CA ALA A 36 -0.90 -12.48 6.62
C ALA A 36 0.42 -11.78 7.02
N SER A 37 1.01 -11.00 6.11
CA SER A 37 2.29 -10.30 6.28
C SER A 37 2.13 -8.90 6.88
N GLY A 38 3.27 -8.27 7.22
CA GLY A 38 3.35 -6.86 7.59
C GLY A 38 3.12 -6.55 9.06
N PHE A 39 2.67 -7.51 9.85
CA PHE A 39 2.51 -7.36 11.30
C PHE A 39 3.80 -7.68 12.05
N VAL A 40 4.12 -6.85 13.03
CA VAL A 40 5.27 -7.01 13.92
C VAL A 40 4.85 -6.85 15.38
N HIS A 41 5.50 -7.60 16.27
CA HIS A 41 5.41 -7.40 17.71
C HIS A 41 6.47 -6.40 18.15
N VAL A 42 6.08 -5.41 18.96
CA VAL A 42 6.98 -4.43 19.56
C VAL A 42 7.05 -4.67 21.05
N ALA A 43 8.27 -4.81 21.60
CA ALA A 43 8.43 -5.00 23.03
C ALA A 43 7.95 -3.75 23.80
N ALA A 44 7.32 -3.93 24.96
CA ALA A 44 6.83 -2.82 25.77
C ALA A 44 7.90 -1.77 26.10
N SER A 45 9.16 -2.21 26.27
CA SER A 45 10.31 -1.33 26.50
C SER A 45 10.67 -0.42 25.33
N GLN A 46 10.21 -0.72 24.11
CA GLN A 46 10.50 0.06 22.90
C GLN A 46 9.42 1.08 22.55
N LEU A 47 8.22 0.94 23.13
CA LEU A 47 7.04 1.75 22.77
C LEU A 47 7.31 3.25 22.90
N ALA A 48 7.81 3.69 24.06
CA ALA A 48 8.10 5.10 24.30
C ALA A 48 9.16 5.68 23.35
N THR A 49 10.17 4.87 22.98
CA THR A 49 11.23 5.30 22.04
C THR A 49 10.72 5.41 20.61
N LEU A 50 9.68 4.65 20.26
CA LEU A 50 9.06 4.64 18.94
C LEU A 50 7.83 5.57 18.86
N GLY A 51 7.46 6.26 19.94
CA GLY A 51 6.27 7.11 19.98
C GLY A 51 4.96 6.33 19.81
N LEU A 52 4.92 5.07 20.25
CA LEU A 52 3.77 4.18 20.09
C LEU A 52 3.02 3.99 21.42
N GLU A 53 1.70 3.99 21.34
CA GLU A 53 0.83 3.66 22.47
C GLU A 53 0.55 2.15 22.53
N PRO A 54 0.60 1.52 23.72
CA PRO A 54 0.36 0.09 23.87
C PRO A 54 -1.02 -0.30 23.34
N ASN A 55 -1.09 -1.46 22.69
CA ASN A 55 -2.34 -1.96 22.12
C ASN A 55 -2.57 -3.44 22.41
N LYS A 56 -3.82 -3.88 22.21
CA LYS A 56 -4.23 -5.28 22.35
C LYS A 56 -5.20 -5.65 21.23
N ASN A 57 -5.20 -6.93 20.85
CA ASN A 57 -6.17 -7.52 19.93
C ASN A 57 -6.23 -6.87 18.53
N VAL A 58 -5.11 -6.29 18.08
CA VAL A 58 -4.87 -6.01 16.65
C VAL A 58 -4.77 -7.34 15.89
N LYS A 59 -4.00 -8.29 16.45
CA LYS A 59 -4.15 -9.73 16.20
C LYS A 59 -4.75 -10.38 17.43
N GLU A 60 -5.72 -11.27 17.24
CA GLU A 60 -6.43 -11.93 18.33
C GLU A 60 -5.45 -12.62 19.29
N GLY A 61 -5.61 -12.34 20.59
CA GLY A 61 -4.76 -12.91 21.65
C GLY A 61 -3.35 -12.30 21.75
N MET A 62 -3.04 -11.24 20.98
CA MET A 62 -1.73 -10.60 20.99
C MET A 62 -1.79 -9.16 21.52
N GLU A 63 -0.72 -8.74 22.19
CA GLU A 63 -0.49 -7.37 22.66
C GLU A 63 0.65 -6.73 21.86
N ASN A 64 0.64 -5.39 21.77
CA ASN A 64 1.68 -4.58 21.12
C ASN A 64 2.03 -5.06 19.70
N VAL A 65 1.01 -5.36 18.92
CA VAL A 65 1.14 -5.73 17.50
C VAL A 65 0.80 -4.51 16.65
N TYR A 66 1.65 -4.24 15.66
CA TYR A 66 1.52 -3.11 14.75
C TYR A 66 1.69 -3.60 13.31
N MET A 67 1.09 -2.90 12.35
CA MET A 67 1.34 -3.14 10.93
C MET A 67 2.39 -2.15 10.41
N ILE A 68 3.30 -2.61 9.56
CA ILE A 68 4.23 -1.73 8.84
C ILE A 68 3.45 -1.02 7.71
N SER A 69 3.52 0.31 7.65
CA SER A 69 2.77 1.14 6.69
C SER A 69 2.95 0.77 5.22
N ALA A 70 4.15 0.32 4.81
CA ALA A 70 4.38 -0.18 3.45
C ALA A 70 3.47 -1.37 3.10
N PHE A 71 3.23 -2.28 4.05
CA PHE A 71 2.34 -3.42 3.82
C PHE A 71 0.88 -2.99 3.76
N HIS A 72 0.47 -2.04 4.60
CA HIS A 72 -0.88 -1.47 4.52
C HIS A 72 -1.10 -0.76 3.17
N SER A 73 -0.12 0.03 2.71
CA SER A 73 -0.17 0.71 1.41
C SER A 73 -0.33 -0.27 0.25
N LEU A 74 0.41 -1.37 0.26
CA LEU A 74 0.29 -2.42 -0.75
C LEU A 74 -1.06 -3.16 -0.66
N HIS A 75 -1.56 -3.42 0.54
CA HIS A 75 -2.90 -3.99 0.76
C HIS A 75 -4.00 -3.10 0.16
N CYS A 76 -3.94 -1.79 0.44
CA CYS A 76 -4.87 -0.82 -0.12
C CYS A 76 -4.78 -0.77 -1.66
N LEU A 77 -3.57 -0.73 -2.22
CA LEU A 77 -3.39 -0.73 -3.67
C LEU A 77 -3.93 -2.02 -4.31
N GLN A 78 -3.74 -3.18 -3.69
CA GLN A 78 -4.33 -4.45 -4.14
C GLN A 78 -5.87 -4.39 -4.10
N SER A 79 -6.45 -3.87 -3.01
CA SER A 79 -7.90 -3.76 -2.86
C SER A 79 -8.53 -2.85 -3.93
N ILE A 80 -7.88 -1.73 -4.23
CA ILE A 80 -8.27 -0.81 -5.32
C ILE A 80 -8.15 -1.54 -6.67
N HIS A 81 -7.06 -2.26 -6.91
CA HIS A 81 -6.86 -3.00 -8.16
C HIS A 81 -7.93 -4.09 -8.36
N LYS A 82 -8.28 -4.84 -7.31
CA LYS A 82 -9.38 -5.82 -7.36
C LYS A 82 -10.71 -5.16 -7.73
N THR A 83 -11.03 -4.03 -7.11
CA THR A 83 -12.25 -3.27 -7.39
C THR A 83 -12.27 -2.77 -8.83
N PHE A 84 -11.16 -2.21 -9.31
CA PHE A 84 -11.02 -1.78 -10.69
C PHE A 84 -11.23 -2.94 -11.68
N ALA A 85 -10.62 -4.10 -11.42
CA ALA A 85 -10.79 -5.28 -12.28
C ALA A 85 -12.25 -5.75 -12.34
N ARG A 86 -12.98 -5.74 -11.22
CA ARG A 86 -14.43 -6.05 -11.19
C ARG A 86 -15.24 -5.07 -12.05
N LEU A 87 -15.03 -3.77 -11.85
CA LEU A 87 -15.73 -2.72 -12.60
C LEU A 87 -15.45 -2.82 -14.10
N ARG A 88 -14.18 -3.07 -14.46
CA ARG A 88 -13.76 -3.25 -15.86
C ARG A 88 -14.40 -4.48 -16.49
N ALA A 89 -14.39 -5.63 -15.80
CA ALA A 89 -15.02 -6.85 -16.29
C ALA A 89 -16.52 -6.62 -16.58
N ASN A 90 -17.21 -5.95 -15.66
CA ASN A 90 -18.63 -5.60 -15.84
C ASN A 90 -18.86 -4.66 -17.03
N ALA A 91 -18.02 -3.63 -17.18
CA ALA A 91 -18.12 -2.69 -18.31
C ALA A 91 -17.87 -3.37 -19.66
N THR A 92 -16.85 -4.23 -19.74
CA THR A 92 -16.56 -5.02 -20.94
C THR A 92 -17.72 -5.96 -21.29
N ALA A 93 -18.32 -6.62 -20.30
CA ALA A 93 -19.49 -7.46 -20.51
C ALA A 93 -20.69 -6.65 -21.03
N ALA A 94 -20.93 -5.45 -20.48
CA ALA A 94 -21.99 -4.55 -20.94
C ALA A 94 -21.73 -4.00 -22.37
N ALA A 95 -20.47 -3.94 -22.80
CA ALA A 95 -20.05 -3.45 -24.11
C ALA A 95 -19.81 -4.58 -25.14
N ASN A 96 -20.50 -5.73 -25.00
CA ASN A 96 -20.38 -6.89 -25.89
C ASN A 96 -18.92 -7.36 -26.10
N GLY A 97 -18.10 -7.31 -25.05
CA GLY A 97 -16.70 -7.75 -25.11
C GLY A 97 -15.70 -6.67 -25.49
N THR A 98 -16.15 -5.43 -25.75
CA THR A 98 -15.26 -4.31 -26.04
C THR A 98 -14.68 -3.76 -24.74
N ALA A 99 -13.37 -3.94 -24.53
CA ALA A 99 -12.70 -3.39 -23.35
C ALA A 99 -12.59 -1.84 -23.45
N PRO A 100 -12.67 -1.11 -22.33
CA PRO A 100 -12.39 0.32 -22.30
C PRO A 100 -10.98 0.64 -22.81
N GLN A 101 -10.82 1.72 -23.60
CA GLN A 101 -9.54 2.07 -24.23
C GLN A 101 -8.39 2.29 -23.23
N ASP A 102 -8.70 2.77 -22.01
CA ASP A 102 -7.68 3.08 -20.98
C ASP A 102 -7.28 1.88 -20.10
N ALA A 103 -7.77 0.67 -20.39
CA ALA A 103 -7.50 -0.52 -19.59
C ALA A 103 -6.00 -0.87 -19.49
N PHE A 104 -5.25 -0.63 -20.57
CA PHE A 104 -3.80 -0.86 -20.61
C PHE A 104 -3.04 0.15 -19.74
N HIS A 105 -3.41 1.43 -19.82
CA HIS A 105 -2.79 2.48 -19.03
C HIS A 105 -2.99 2.23 -17.53
N ALA A 106 -4.21 1.85 -17.12
CA ALA A 106 -4.50 1.51 -15.73
C ALA A 106 -3.63 0.34 -15.22
N ALA A 107 -3.45 -0.72 -16.01
CA ALA A 107 -2.64 -1.87 -15.61
C ALA A 107 -1.18 -1.49 -15.34
N HIS A 108 -0.57 -0.71 -16.25
CA HIS A 108 0.78 -0.19 -16.04
C HIS A 108 0.87 0.76 -14.84
N CYS A 109 -0.13 1.62 -14.63
CA CYS A 109 -0.18 2.52 -13.46
C CYS A 109 -0.19 1.77 -12.14
N PHE A 110 -0.95 0.67 -12.03
CA PHE A 110 -0.94 -0.16 -10.81
C PHE A 110 0.45 -0.75 -10.54
N ASP A 111 1.14 -1.22 -11.58
CA ASP A 111 2.51 -1.75 -11.42
C ASP A 111 3.51 -0.64 -11.04
N TYR A 112 3.43 0.52 -11.69
CA TYR A 112 4.27 1.66 -11.37
C TYR A 112 4.06 2.15 -9.92
N LEU A 113 2.81 2.24 -9.47
CA LEU A 113 2.49 2.62 -8.09
C LEU A 113 2.97 1.56 -7.09
N ARG A 114 2.82 0.26 -7.41
CA ARG A 114 3.37 -0.83 -6.59
C ARG A 114 4.89 -0.68 -6.42
N GLN A 115 5.61 -0.43 -7.50
CA GLN A 115 7.06 -0.22 -7.47
C GLN A 115 7.44 1.03 -6.67
N SER A 116 6.67 2.12 -6.83
CA SER A 116 6.86 3.36 -6.07
C SER A 116 6.68 3.16 -4.57
N LEU A 117 5.64 2.44 -4.15
CA LEU A 117 5.38 2.12 -2.74
C LEU A 117 6.47 1.22 -2.14
N LEU A 118 6.93 0.22 -2.90
CA LEU A 118 8.06 -0.63 -2.48
C LEU A 118 9.37 0.15 -2.35
N CYS A 119 9.62 1.09 -3.25
CA CYS A 119 10.80 1.95 -3.23
C CYS A 119 10.77 2.94 -2.06
N ALA A 120 9.61 3.51 -1.76
CA ALA A 120 9.44 4.41 -0.63
C ALA A 120 9.59 3.64 0.70
N GLY A 121 8.99 2.44 0.78
CA GLY A 121 9.20 1.50 1.87
C GLY A 121 8.90 2.09 3.24
N ASP A 122 7.73 2.72 3.39
CA ASP A 122 7.34 3.38 4.64
C ASP A 122 7.34 2.40 5.83
N MET A 123 8.24 2.66 6.78
CA MET A 123 8.49 1.82 7.95
C MET A 123 7.74 2.28 9.20
N ALA A 124 6.85 3.27 9.09
CA ALA A 124 5.97 3.65 10.20
C ALA A 124 5.16 2.44 10.70
N LEU A 125 4.87 2.45 12.00
CA LEU A 125 4.20 1.36 12.70
C LEU A 125 2.79 1.78 13.09
N GLU A 126 1.82 1.18 12.42
CA GLU A 126 0.41 1.49 12.56
C GLU A 126 -0.23 0.64 13.64
N GLY A 127 -0.70 1.31 14.69
CA GLY A 127 -1.47 0.73 15.79
C GLY A 127 -2.98 0.85 15.55
N PRO A 128 -3.80 0.47 16.55
CA PRO A 128 -5.23 0.66 16.44
C PRO A 128 -5.60 2.13 16.37
N ASP A 129 -6.71 2.43 15.71
CA ASP A 129 -7.29 3.75 15.70
C ASP A 129 -7.60 4.29 17.11
N SER A 130 -7.36 5.59 17.28
CA SER A 130 -7.64 6.31 18.52
C SER A 130 -9.13 6.43 18.88
N ASN A 131 -10.04 6.07 17.95
CA ASN A 131 -11.48 6.00 18.19
C ASN A 131 -12.02 4.57 18.00
N PRO A 132 -12.07 3.75 19.07
CA PRO A 132 -12.53 2.36 19.00
C PRO A 132 -14.05 2.19 18.85
N GLU A 133 -14.85 3.25 18.95
CA GLU A 133 -16.32 3.16 18.82
C GLU A 133 -16.81 3.15 17.37
N ALA A 134 -15.93 3.36 16.39
CA ALA A 134 -16.31 3.55 14.99
C ALA A 134 -16.72 2.27 14.23
N GLY A 135 -16.71 1.08 14.85
CA GLY A 135 -17.20 -0.17 14.25
C GLY A 135 -16.46 -0.67 13.00
N GLU A 136 -15.52 0.10 12.45
CA GLU A 136 -14.72 -0.19 11.27
C GLU A 136 -13.29 -0.64 11.64
N SER A 137 -12.56 -1.15 10.63
CA SER A 137 -11.19 -1.68 10.74
C SER A 137 -10.35 -0.96 11.78
N ARG A 138 -9.74 -1.70 12.71
CA ARG A 138 -8.89 -1.13 13.76
C ARG A 138 -7.63 -0.47 13.20
N LEU A 139 -7.24 -0.73 11.95
CA LEU A 139 -5.98 -0.27 11.36
C LEU A 139 -6.26 0.64 10.17
N ARG A 140 -6.66 1.90 10.41
CA ARG A 140 -6.74 2.89 9.33
C ARG A 140 -5.40 3.54 9.00
N GLY A 141 -4.43 3.45 9.92
CA GLY A 141 -3.12 4.11 9.80
C GLY A 141 -3.10 5.57 10.23
N TRP A 142 -4.20 6.08 10.80
CA TRP A 142 -4.32 7.49 11.17
C TRP A 142 -3.69 7.80 12.52
N GLY A 143 -3.17 9.02 12.66
CA GLY A 143 -2.53 9.48 13.90
C GLY A 143 -1.13 8.91 14.14
N VAL A 144 -0.54 8.26 13.13
CA VAL A 144 0.82 7.72 13.16
C VAL A 144 1.75 8.68 12.42
N GLU A 145 2.96 8.87 12.95
CA GLU A 145 3.96 9.71 12.31
C GLU A 145 4.69 8.97 11.18
N HIS A 146 4.81 9.63 10.02
CA HIS A 146 5.51 9.11 8.84
C HIS A 146 6.71 9.99 8.49
N GLN A 147 7.77 9.38 7.94
CA GLN A 147 8.97 10.10 7.50
C GLN A 147 8.94 10.31 5.98
N CYS A 148 8.40 11.45 5.56
CA CYS A 148 8.21 11.79 4.16
C CYS A 148 9.29 12.76 3.64
N ARG A 149 9.48 12.78 2.32
CA ARG A 149 10.18 13.89 1.66
C ARG A 149 9.31 15.14 1.70
N SER A 150 9.92 16.30 1.94
CA SER A 150 9.21 17.58 1.88
C SER A 150 8.60 17.80 0.50
N TRP A 151 7.28 17.98 0.44
CA TRP A 151 6.58 18.28 -0.80
C TRP A 151 6.99 19.64 -1.35
N ASP A 152 7.14 20.63 -0.49
CA ASP A 152 7.53 21.99 -0.89
C ASP A 152 8.93 21.97 -1.53
N SER A 153 9.87 21.24 -0.93
CA SER A 153 11.22 21.11 -1.50
C SER A 153 11.22 20.37 -2.85
N LEU A 154 10.32 19.41 -3.05
CA LEU A 154 10.14 18.73 -4.34
C LEU A 154 9.59 19.71 -5.40
N VAL A 155 8.61 20.53 -5.02
CA VAL A 155 7.99 21.53 -5.88
C VAL A 155 8.98 22.63 -6.26
N GLU A 156 9.72 23.18 -5.30
CA GLU A 156 10.77 24.18 -5.54
C GLU A 156 11.85 23.66 -6.51
N TRP A 157 12.27 22.41 -6.33
CA TRP A 157 13.23 21.78 -7.23
C TRP A 157 12.65 21.62 -8.65
N ARG A 158 11.40 21.16 -8.78
CA ARG A 158 10.72 21.06 -10.08
C ARG A 158 10.67 22.41 -10.79
N ASP A 159 10.26 23.46 -10.09
CA ASP A 159 10.03 24.77 -10.70
C ASP A 159 11.34 25.41 -11.19
N SER A 160 12.42 25.23 -10.43
CA SER A 160 13.78 25.65 -10.84
C SER A 160 14.37 24.87 -12.02
N HIS A 161 13.73 23.75 -12.41
CA HIS A 161 14.14 22.91 -13.54
C HIS A 161 13.00 22.73 -14.57
N SER A 162 12.02 23.64 -14.58
CA SER A 162 10.90 23.56 -15.50
C SER A 162 11.37 23.63 -16.96
N VAL A 163 10.79 22.76 -17.79
CA VAL A 163 11.05 22.74 -19.22
C VAL A 163 9.94 23.55 -19.89
N SER A 164 10.32 24.63 -20.59
CA SER A 164 9.41 25.47 -21.39
C SER A 164 8.99 24.79 -22.68
#